data_AF-A6J1C1-F1
#
_entry.id   AF-A6J1C1-F1
#
_cell.length_a   1.000
_cell.length_b   1.000
_cell.length_c   1.000
_cell.angle_alpha   90.00
_cell.angle_beta   90.00
_cell.angle_gamma   90.00
#
_symmetry.space_group_name_H-M   'P 1'
#
loop_
_entity.id
_entity.type
_entity.pdbx_description
1 polymer ?
#
loop_
_entity_poly.entity_id
_entity_poly.type
_entity_poly.pdbx_seq_one_letter_code
_entity_poly.pdbx_strand_id
1 'polypeptide(L)' 'MSPKKAKKRLEGGSSNVFSMFEQTQIQEFKEAFTIMDQNRDGFIDKNDLRDTFAALVSGRC' A
#
# COMPACT_ATOMS: atom_id res chain seq x y z
N MET A 1 -18.83 42.27 -22.73
CA MET A 1 -18.55 40.94 -23.31
C MET A 1 -17.09 40.57 -23.09
N SER A 2 -16.79 39.37 -22.58
CA SER A 2 -15.50 38.67 -22.74
C SER A 2 -15.63 37.24 -22.19
N PRO A 3 -15.48 36.18 -23.00
CA PRO A 3 -15.63 34.80 -22.54
C PRO A 3 -14.29 34.28 -22.00
N LYS A 4 -14.21 33.94 -20.72
CA LYS A 4 -13.03 33.25 -20.17
C LYS A 4 -13.33 31.76 -20.01
N LYS A 5 -13.08 31.07 -21.12
CA LYS A 5 -12.72 29.65 -21.30
C LYS A 5 -12.79 28.82 -20.01
N ALA A 6 -13.84 28.00 -19.91
CA ALA A 6 -13.94 26.94 -18.91
C ALA A 6 -12.67 26.08 -19.00
N LYS A 7 -11.83 26.15 -17.95
CA LYS A 7 -10.78 25.15 -17.73
C LYS A 7 -11.50 23.82 -17.50
N LYS A 8 -11.62 23.04 -18.57
CA LYS A 8 -11.87 21.60 -18.49
C LYS A 8 -10.73 21.06 -17.63
N ARG A 9 -10.98 20.91 -16.31
CA ARG A 9 -10.15 20.06 -15.47
C ARG A 9 -10.26 18.71 -16.17
N LEU A 10 -9.21 18.34 -16.88
CA LEU A 10 -8.99 16.95 -17.25
C LEU A 10 -9.21 16.20 -15.95
N GLU A 11 -10.16 15.28 -15.95
CA GLU A 11 -10.17 14.21 -14.96
C GLU A 11 -8.82 13.53 -15.10
N GLY A 12 -7.83 14.03 -14.36
CA GLY A 12 -6.77 13.20 -13.84
C GLY A 12 -7.50 12.27 -12.91
N GLY A 13 -8.07 11.21 -13.50
CA GLY A 13 -8.67 10.13 -12.76
C GLY A 13 -7.69 9.82 -11.66
N SER A 14 -8.15 9.82 -10.42
CA SER A 14 -7.39 9.24 -9.32
C SER A 14 -6.87 7.93 -9.87
N SER A 15 -5.58 7.85 -10.16
CA SER A 15 -4.98 6.65 -10.72
C SER A 15 -5.06 5.66 -9.57
N ASN A 16 -6.20 4.99 -9.49
CA ASN A 16 -6.50 4.07 -8.43
C ASN A 16 -5.52 2.94 -8.70
N VAL A 17 -4.38 3.00 -8.02
CA VAL A 17 -3.29 2.04 -8.20
C VAL A 17 -3.81 0.62 -7.92
N PHE A 18 -4.83 0.51 -7.06
CA PHE A 18 -5.60 -0.70 -6.80
C PHE A 18 -6.39 -1.22 -8.02
N SER A 19 -6.74 -0.38 -8.99
CA SER A 19 -7.38 -0.82 -10.24
C SER A 19 -6.40 -1.43 -11.26
N MET A 20 -5.09 -1.34 -11.02
CA MET A 20 -4.07 -2.00 -11.85
C MET A 20 -3.75 -3.43 -11.41
N PHE A 21 -4.25 -3.84 -10.24
CA PHE A 21 -4.00 -5.17 -9.65
C PHE A 21 -5.28 -5.99 -9.57
N GLU A 22 -5.13 -7.31 -9.63
CA GLU A 22 -6.24 -8.23 -9.41
C GLU A 22 -6.64 -8.25 -7.93
N GLN A 23 -7.92 -8.48 -7.62
CA GLN A 23 -8.41 -8.52 -6.23
C GLN A 23 -7.63 -9.52 -5.37
N THR A 24 -7.25 -10.66 -5.94
CA THR A 24 -6.44 -11.69 -5.27
C THR A 24 -5.09 -11.12 -4.82
N GLN A 25 -4.40 -10.38 -5.68
CA GLN A 25 -3.10 -9.80 -5.36
C GLN A 25 -3.23 -8.71 -4.28
N ILE A 26 -4.30 -7.91 -4.33
CA ILE A 26 -4.58 -6.91 -3.29
C ILE A 26 -4.81 -7.58 -1.93
N GLN A 27 -5.47 -8.74 -1.91
CA GLN A 27 -5.70 -9.50 -0.69
C GLN A 27 -4.39 -10.08 -0.15
N GLU A 28 -3.55 -10.67 -1.01
CA GLU A 28 -2.22 -11.16 -0.63
C GLU A 28 -1.34 -10.06 -0.04
N PHE A 29 -1.35 -8.86 -0.64
CA PHE A 29 -0.61 -7.72 -0.09
C PHE A 29 -1.13 -7.30 1.29
N LYS A 30 -2.45 -7.32 1.52
CA LYS A 30 -3.03 -6.99 2.83
C LYS A 30 -2.66 -8.02 3.89
N GLU A 31 -2.70 -9.30 3.55
CA GLU A 31 -2.33 -10.38 4.46
C GLU A 31 -0.84 -10.30 4.80
N ALA A 32 0.02 -10.14 3.80
CA ALA A 32 1.46 -9.95 4.01
C ALA A 32 1.76 -8.71 4.86
N PHE A 33 1.08 -7.59 4.61
CA PHE A 33 1.22 -6.37 5.40
C PHE A 33 0.85 -6.60 6.87
N THR A 34 -0.24 -7.33 7.12
CA THR A 34 -0.71 -7.66 8.48
C THR A 34 0.29 -8.56 9.22
N ILE A 35 1.04 -9.39 8.52
CA ILE A 35 2.09 -10.24 9.11
C ILE A 35 3.34 -9.41 9.47
N MET A 36 3.69 -8.44 8.62
CA MET A 36 4.88 -7.61 8.80
C MET A 36 4.67 -6.49 9.84
N ASP A 37 3.51 -5.86 9.86
CA ASP A 37 3.13 -4.79 10.80
C ASP A 37 2.76 -5.41 12.17
N GLN A 38 3.78 -5.69 12.99
CA GLN A 38 3.62 -6.35 14.29
C GLN A 38 2.94 -5.42 15.30
N ASN A 39 3.22 -4.12 15.21
CA ASN A 39 2.71 -3.11 16.14
C ASN A 39 1.29 -2.60 15.78
N ARG A 40 0.82 -2.88 14.55
CA ARG A 40 -0.49 -2.51 13.98
C ARG A 40 -0.74 -1.01 13.91
N ASP A 41 0.30 -0.23 13.66
CA ASP A 41 0.18 1.22 13.47
C ASP A 41 -0.19 1.60 12.03
N GLY A 42 -0.23 0.62 11.12
CA GLY A 42 -0.55 0.80 9.71
C GLY A 42 0.66 1.22 8.85
N PHE A 43 1.87 1.19 9.41
CA PHE A 43 3.14 1.45 8.74
C PHE A 43 4.11 0.32 9.05
N ILE A 44 4.99 0.00 8.09
CA ILE A 44 6.08 -0.95 8.32
C ILE A 44 7.33 -0.12 8.62
N ASP A 45 7.78 -0.14 9.87
CA ASP A 45 8.95 0.60 10.30
C ASP A 45 10.22 -0.29 10.37
N LYS A 46 11.35 0.29 10.82
CA LYS A 46 12.62 -0.46 10.93
C LYS A 46 12.56 -1.56 11.98
N ASN A 47 11.72 -1.42 12.99
CA ASN A 47 11.55 -2.42 14.03
C ASN A 47 10.72 -3.59 13.50
N ASP A 48 9.62 -3.31 12.80
CA ASP A 48 8.78 -4.33 12.16
C ASP A 48 9.58 -5.22 11.20
N LEU A 49 10.46 -4.61 10.40
CA LEU A 49 11.37 -5.36 9.52
C LEU A 49 12.35 -6.22 10.31
N ARG A 50 12.95 -5.69 11.38
CA ARG A 50 13.88 -6.46 12.22
C ARG A 50 13.20 -7.66 12.85
N ASP A 51 11.98 -7.48 13.34
CA ASP A 51 11.21 -8.54 13.98
C ASP A 51 10.74 -9.58 12.95
N THR A 52 10.33 -9.14 11.76
CA THR A 52 10.03 -10.03 10.64
C THR A 52 11.25 -10.87 10.23
N PHE A 53 12.43 -10.25 10.09
CA PHE A 53 13.67 -10.97 9.81
C PHE A 53 14.07 -11.90 10.96
N ALA A 54 13.91 -11.48 12.21
CA ALA A 54 14.18 -12.32 13.37
C ALA A 54 13.25 -13.54 13.38
N ALA A 55 11.96 -13.39 13.10
CA ALA A 55 11.02 -14.50 13.03
C ALA A 55 11.36 -15.51 11.92
N LEU A 56 11.78 -15.02 10.74
CA LEU A 56 12.16 -15.87 9.60
C LEU A 56 13.52 -16.56 9.77
N VAL A 57 14.47 -15.89 10.43
CA VAL A 57 15.85 -16.40 10.60
C VAL A 57 16.00 -17.21 11.89
N SER A 58 15.22 -16.91 12.93
CA SER A 58 15.23 -17.64 14.22
C SER A 58 14.39 -18.92 14.21
N GLY A 59 13.64 -19.22 13.14
CA GLY A 59 12.87 -20.46 12.97
C GLY A 59 13.67 -21.74 12.73
N ARG A 60 14.97 -21.77 13.11
CA ARG A 60 15.82 -22.96 13.07
C ARG A 60 16.72 -23.05 14.31
N CYS A 61 16.13 -23.14 15.51
CA CYS A 61 16.72 -23.79 16.68
C CYS A 61 15.62 -24.14 17.68
#